data_AF-A0A2N4YT89-F1
#
_entry.id   AF-A0A2N4YT89-F1
#
_cell.length_a   1.000
_cell.length_b   1.000
_cell.length_c   1.000
_cell.angle_alpha   90.00
_cell.angle_beta   90.00
_cell.angle_gamma   90.00
#
_symmetry.space_group_name_H-M   'P 1'
#
loop_
_entity.id
_entity.type
_entity.pdbx_description
1 polymer ?
#
loop_
_entity_poly.entity_id
_entity_poly.type
_entity_poly.pdbx_seq_one_letter_code
_entity_poly.pdbx_strand_id
1 'polypeptide(L)'
;IPVLCYGLRTDFRGELFTGSQSLLAWSDKLVELKTICFCGRKASMVLRLDQEGRPYNEGEQVVIGGNERYVSVCRKHYKEALSVGSLTQVQNQRYSC
;
A
#
# COMPACT_ATOMS: atom_id res chain seq x y z
N ILE A 1 -25.04 15.02 13.92
CA ILE A 1 -24.40 13.96 14.75
C ILE A 1 -23.01 13.74 14.18
N PRO A 2 -21.92 13.84 14.97
CA PRO A 2 -20.57 13.56 14.48
C PRO A 2 -20.41 12.04 14.22
N VAL A 3 -19.82 11.69 13.07
CA VAL A 3 -19.55 10.29 12.66
C VAL A 3 -18.06 10.14 12.36
N LEU A 4 -17.47 9.04 12.84
CA LEU A 4 -16.08 8.67 12.57
C LEU A 4 -16.06 7.39 11.74
N CYS A 5 -15.36 7.43 10.60
CA CYS A 5 -15.18 6.28 9.71
C CYS A 5 -13.68 5.98 9.56
N TYR A 6 -13.32 4.70 9.52
CA TYR A 6 -11.95 4.23 9.34
C TYR A 6 -11.91 3.16 8.24
N GLY A 7 -10.87 3.18 7.42
CA GLY A 7 -10.72 2.21 6.35
C GLY A 7 -9.46 2.41 5.52
N LEU A 8 -9.17 1.44 4.67
CA LEU A 8 -8.08 1.53 3.70
C LEU A 8 -8.47 2.47 2.56
N ARG A 9 -7.56 3.40 2.23
CA ARG A 9 -7.81 4.36 1.13
C ARG A 9 -7.78 3.68 -0.22
N THR A 10 -6.74 2.90 -0.47
CA THR A 10 -6.43 2.32 -1.78
C THR A 10 -6.12 0.84 -1.67
N ASP A 11 -6.40 0.10 -2.74
CA ASP A 11 -6.00 -1.29 -2.89
C ASP A 11 -4.48 -1.42 -3.20
N PHE A 12 -4.04 -2.64 -3.45
CA PHE A 12 -2.64 -2.94 -3.78
C PHE A 12 -2.21 -2.42 -5.15
N ARG A 13 -3.14 -2.04 -6.02
CA ARG A 13 -2.86 -1.39 -7.32
C ARG A 13 -2.76 0.13 -7.18
N GLY A 14 -3.15 0.67 -6.02
CA GLY A 14 -3.21 2.10 -5.77
C GLY A 14 -4.54 2.74 -6.18
N GLU A 15 -5.55 1.93 -6.48
CA GLU A 15 -6.89 2.38 -6.83
C GLU A 15 -7.74 2.58 -5.57
N LEU A 16 -8.64 3.56 -5.57
CA LEU A 16 -9.53 3.79 -4.43
C LEU A 16 -10.49 2.63 -4.25
N PHE A 17 -10.70 2.21 -3.00
CA PHE A 17 -11.85 1.37 -2.69
C PHE A 17 -13.14 2.17 -2.88
N THR A 18 -14.17 1.57 -3.47
CA THR A 18 -15.44 2.26 -3.77
C THR A 18 -16.07 2.92 -2.55
N GLY A 19 -16.12 2.22 -1.41
CA GLY A 19 -16.62 2.81 -0.16
C GLY A 19 -15.76 3.96 0.34
N SER A 20 -14.43 3.82 0.25
CA SER A 20 -13.49 4.88 0.63
C SER A 20 -13.60 6.09 -0.30
N GLN A 21 -13.87 5.90 -1.58
CA GLN A 21 -14.06 7.00 -2.54
C GLN A 21 -15.22 7.90 -2.11
N SER A 22 -16.37 7.33 -1.75
CA SER A 22 -17.53 8.09 -1.25
C SER A 22 -17.21 8.82 0.06
N LEU A 23 -16.56 8.12 1.02
CA LEU A 23 -16.19 8.71 2.30
C LEU A 23 -15.22 9.90 2.14
N LEU A 24 -14.23 9.79 1.25
CA LEU A 24 -13.28 10.87 0.98
C LEU A 24 -13.95 12.08 0.31
N ALA A 25 -14.98 11.86 -0.52
CA ALA A 25 -15.70 12.93 -1.20
C ALA A 25 -16.60 13.74 -0.25
N TRP A 26 -17.13 13.12 0.80
CA TRP A 26 -18.08 13.74 1.72
C TRP A 26 -17.51 14.18 3.06
N SER A 27 -16.32 13.72 3.44
CA SER A 27 -15.75 14.02 4.75
C SER A 27 -15.37 15.49 4.92
N ASP A 28 -15.80 16.11 6.01
CA ASP A 28 -15.33 17.44 6.41
C ASP A 28 -13.87 17.45 6.92
N LYS A 29 -13.42 16.33 7.50
CA LYS A 29 -12.07 16.17 8.06
C LYS A 29 -11.47 14.84 7.63
N LEU A 30 -10.24 14.90 7.11
CA LEU A 30 -9.46 13.74 6.69
C LEU A 30 -8.19 13.64 7.51
N VAL A 31 -8.00 12.49 8.16
CA VAL A 31 -6.78 12.14 8.88
C VAL A 31 -6.18 10.88 8.26
N GLU A 32 -4.99 11.01 7.70
CA GLU A 32 -4.26 9.89 7.14
C GLU A 32 -3.34 9.29 8.22
N LEU A 33 -3.60 8.03 8.59
CA LEU A 33 -2.69 7.24 9.40
C LEU A 33 -1.56 6.71 8.52
N LYS A 34 -0.32 6.98 8.91
CA LYS A 34 0.86 6.72 8.10
C LYS A 34 1.73 5.68 8.77
N THR A 35 2.17 4.70 8.01
CA THR A 35 3.29 3.82 8.38
C THR A 35 4.57 4.32 7.73
N ILE A 36 5.68 3.66 8.05
CA ILE A 36 7.01 4.02 7.58
C ILE A 36 7.49 2.93 6.61
N CYS A 37 7.95 3.35 5.44
CA CYS A 37 8.65 2.46 4.52
C CYS A 37 10.00 2.07 5.12
N PHE A 38 10.57 0.93 4.73
CA PHE A 38 11.91 0.50 5.17
C PHE A 38 13.03 1.54 4.92
N CYS A 39 12.81 2.54 4.07
CA CYS A 39 13.75 3.64 3.84
C CYS A 39 13.56 4.86 4.74
N GLY A 40 12.65 4.79 5.73
CA GLY A 40 12.34 5.88 6.66
C GLY A 40 11.33 6.90 6.14
N ARG A 41 10.98 6.89 4.84
CA ARG A 41 9.96 7.79 4.30
C ARG A 41 8.54 7.29 4.57
N LYS A 42 7.58 8.21 4.55
CA LYS A 42 6.13 7.91 4.61
C LYS A 42 5.78 6.80 3.62
N ALA A 43 5.18 5.72 4.13
CA ALA A 43 4.54 4.72 3.28
C ALA A 43 3.14 5.19 2.89
N SER A 44 2.83 5.12 1.61
CA SER A 44 1.53 5.54 1.05
C SER A 44 0.94 4.54 0.07
N MET A 45 1.65 3.44 -0.17
CA MET A 45 1.28 2.37 -1.09
C MET A 45 1.42 1.03 -0.34
N VAL A 46 0.64 0.05 -0.75
CA VAL A 46 0.72 -1.31 -0.22
C VAL A 46 1.08 -2.23 -1.38
N LEU A 47 2.21 -2.93 -1.27
CA LEU A 47 2.57 -4.03 -2.16
C LEU A 47 1.84 -5.29 -1.72
N ARG A 48 1.45 -6.10 -2.70
CA ARG A 48 0.95 -7.44 -2.50
C ARG A 48 1.96 -8.46 -3.00
N LEU A 49 2.34 -9.40 -2.14
CA LEU A 49 3.38 -10.40 -2.40
C LEU A 49 2.76 -11.80 -2.59
N ASP A 50 3.36 -12.59 -3.48
CA ASP A 50 3.01 -14.01 -3.67
C ASP A 50 3.67 -14.89 -2.60
N GLN A 51 3.51 -16.21 -2.72
CA GLN A 51 4.10 -17.16 -1.77
C GLN A 51 5.64 -17.15 -1.83
N GLU A 52 6.21 -16.70 -2.95
CA GLU A 52 7.64 -16.56 -3.17
C GLU A 52 8.17 -15.16 -2.81
N GLY A 53 7.32 -14.27 -2.28
CA GLY A 53 7.69 -12.90 -1.88
C GLY A 53 7.83 -11.92 -3.06
N ARG A 54 7.38 -12.28 -4.26
CA ARG A 54 7.40 -11.42 -5.43
C ARG A 54 6.19 -10.50 -5.45
N PRO A 55 6.38 -9.20 -5.70
CA PRO A 55 5.28 -8.26 -5.85
C PRO A 55 4.53 -8.53 -7.15
N TYR A 56 3.21 -8.54 -7.07
CA TYR A 56 2.34 -8.63 -8.23
C TYR A 56 1.20 -7.62 -8.15
N ASN A 57 0.73 -7.19 -9.32
CA ASN A 57 -0.31 -6.17 -9.50
C ASN A 57 -1.56 -6.72 -10.21
N GLU A 58 -1.65 -8.03 -10.40
CA GLU A 58 -2.74 -8.73 -11.08
C GLU A 58 -3.52 -9.67 -10.13
N GLY A 59 -4.76 -10.00 -10.47
CA GLY A 59 -5.63 -10.90 -9.68
C GLY A 59 -6.73 -10.19 -8.90
N GLU A 60 -7.51 -10.97 -8.13
CA GLU A 60 -8.68 -10.46 -7.41
C GLU A 60 -8.30 -9.40 -6.37
N GLN A 61 -9.10 -8.33 -6.30
CA GLN A 61 -8.86 -7.18 -5.42
C GLN A 61 -8.83 -7.55 -3.93
N VAL A 62 -9.60 -8.58 -3.53
CA VAL A 62 -9.77 -8.99 -2.14
C VAL A 62 -9.21 -10.40 -1.94
N VAL A 63 -8.13 -10.51 -1.17
CA VAL A 63 -7.66 -11.79 -0.64
C VAL A 63 -7.33 -11.62 0.83
N ILE A 64 -7.85 -12.53 1.65
CA ILE A 64 -7.58 -12.52 3.09
C ILE A 64 -6.16 -13.05 3.32
N GLY A 65 -5.30 -12.21 3.90
CA GLY A 65 -3.91 -12.55 4.22
C GLY A 65 -3.27 -11.52 5.15
N GLY A 66 -2.28 -11.92 5.93
CA GLY A 66 -1.58 -11.06 6.90
C GLY A 66 -0.32 -10.39 6.34
N ASN A 67 0.64 -10.11 7.24
CA ASN A 67 1.91 -9.43 6.91
C ASN A 67 2.81 -10.20 5.93
N GLU A 68 2.56 -11.49 5.74
CA GLU A 68 3.25 -12.32 4.74
C GLU A 68 2.89 -11.90 3.30
N ARG A 69 1.76 -11.22 3.11
CA ARG A 69 1.23 -10.85 1.78
C ARG A 69 1.17 -9.36 1.51
N TYR A 70 1.18 -8.51 2.54
CA TYR A 70 0.99 -7.07 2.35
C TYR A 70 2.11 -6.26 3.03
N VAL A 71 2.80 -5.43 2.24
CA VAL A 71 3.90 -4.59 2.75
C VAL A 71 3.70 -3.12 2.38
N SER A 72 3.71 -2.25 3.38
CA SER A 72 3.56 -0.80 3.19
C SER A 72 4.89 -0.14 2.78
N VAL A 73 4.90 0.63 1.69
CA VAL A 73 6.13 1.24 1.11
C VAL A 73 5.94 2.68 0.59
N CYS A 74 7.06 3.40 0.38
CA CYS A 74 7.09 4.69 -0.34
C CYS A 74 6.69 4.45 -1.81
N ARG A 75 6.11 5.46 -2.47
CA ARG A 75 5.68 5.34 -3.88
C ARG A 75 6.80 4.93 -4.84
N LYS A 76 8.04 5.34 -4.56
CA LYS A 76 9.23 4.96 -5.33
C LYS A 76 9.49 3.45 -5.23
N HIS A 77 9.65 2.91 -4.01
CA HIS A 77 9.87 1.49 -3.79
C HIS A 77 8.70 0.61 -4.22
N TYR A 78 7.47 1.11 -4.23
CA TYR A 78 6.34 0.42 -4.85
C TYR A 78 6.58 0.17 -6.34
N LYS A 79 6.95 1.21 -7.09
CA LYS A 79 7.22 1.10 -8.52
C LYS A 79 8.46 0.24 -8.81
N GLU A 80 9.53 0.45 -8.06
CA GLU A 80 10.77 -0.30 -8.22
C GLU A 80 10.58 -1.78 -7.94
N ALA A 81 9.87 -2.14 -6.87
CA ALA A 81 9.57 -3.53 -6.55
C ALA A 81 8.77 -4.19 -7.67
N LEU A 82 7.75 -3.52 -8.23
CA LEU A 82 6.99 -4.04 -9.37
C LEU A 82 7.85 -4.18 -10.64
N SER A 83 8.76 -3.23 -10.91
CA SER A 83 9.63 -3.33 -12.09
C SER A 83 10.72 -4.39 -11.97
N VAL A 84 11.24 -4.59 -10.77
CA VAL A 84 12.30 -5.59 -10.48
C VAL A 84 11.68 -6.98 -10.29
N GLY A 85 10.43 -7.07 -9.84
CA GLY A 85 9.78 -8.33 -9.49
C GLY A 85 10.28 -8.92 -8.16
N SER A 86 10.94 -8.13 -7.31
CA SER A 86 11.42 -8.57 -5.99
C SER A 86 11.54 -7.40 -5.01
N LEU A 87 10.81 -7.46 -3.90
CA LEU A 87 10.94 -6.46 -2.82
C LEU A 87 12.29 -6.59 -2.10
N THR A 88 12.75 -7.81 -1.85
CA THR A 88 14.00 -8.07 -1.13
C THR A 88 15.21 -7.50 -1.87
N GLN A 89 15.22 -7.59 -3.19
CA GLN A 89 16.29 -7.01 -4.00
C GLN A 89 16.33 -5.48 -3.90
N VAL A 90 15.15 -4.82 -3.89
CA VAL A 90 15.03 -3.37 -3.71
C VAL A 90 15.44 -2.94 -2.30
N GLN A 91 15.16 -3.74 -1.27
CA GLN A 91 15.57 -3.46 0.11
C GLN A 91 17.09 -3.55 0.32
N ASN A 92 17.75 -4.49 -0.35
CA ASN A 92 19.20 -4.71 -0.22
C ASN A 92 20.02 -3.67 -0.98
N GLN A 93 19.43 -3.03 -1.99
CA GLN A 93 20.02 -1.89 -2.66
C GLN A 93 19.88 -0.67 -1.74
N ARG A 94 20.96 -0.27 -1.07
CA ARG A 94 21.03 0.90 -0.15
C ARG A 94 20.89 2.25 -0.88
N TYR A 95 19.86 2.41 -1.70
CA TYR A 95 19.53 3.72 -2.27
C TYR A 95 18.55 4.41 -1.33
N SER A 96 18.94 5.61 -0.89
CA SER A 96 17.98 6.57 -0.33
C SER A 96 16.81 6.69 -1.32
N CYS A 97 15.58 6.45 -0.84
CA CYS A 97 14.39 7.06 -1.46
C CYS A 97 14.72 8.58 -1.52
#